data_AF-A0A954NP37-F1
#
_entry.id   AF-A0A954NP37-F1
#
_cell.length_a   1.000
_cell.length_b   1.000
_cell.length_c   1.000
_cell.angle_alpha   90.00
_cell.angle_beta   90.00
_cell.angle_gamma   90.00
#
_symmetry.space_group_name_H-M   'P 1'
#
loop_
_entity.id
_entity.type
_entity.pdbx_description
1 polymer ?
#
loop_
_entity_poly.entity_id
_entity_poly.type
_entity_poly.pdbx_seq_one_letter_code
_entity_poly.pdbx_strand_id
1 'polypeptide(L)'
;MKCRRTRCGLSRRRNTLWSVSALEALEVRTLPSAVTVITHGFNSNADAWVDAMADQVIARIAAETPFQESDVAKYEMTVTGGGASLTQESTESYLTAASGETVIRLDWNALAGTLLSPQSDVSTDEVAPIIAASIFGSQPWIAQGAIHLIGHSRGASLITALALEFGERGVWVDQTTFLDPHPRTSAEASDPDYPMDIPENVVFADGYWRQGSGALNPDGEHVDGAFNVQLNEAHFSGGSVGYGGFLSVDTHADVHLWYHGTTDNIGGFSDVVSGSGETVADADAAYWFESAAYDAVDGNLPSGRNDIGYVFSHVVGNDRPNIGVTQALGGLGARDPLAWTSANWPNLLDFGISTPDPDFDIGESIPVSFFFQDTDSDSNVEFYIDVDQNPHNGNETRAGSSSVLMGGTTALTSVNMNVPTAGGSPGSYYLSARVIDAGGRERWAYAREAVTLTQAILAAVTNASVNGTGNPNHSGIRELTFTFDQPVTLGSPMALNLFNHATGMPVDLTNAVLMGDGTTSVTWVLHDGPGGMTDVVLTDGRYT
;
A
#
# COMPACT_ATOMS: atom_id res chain seq x y z
N MET A 1 0.76 26.66 -81.21
CA MET A 1 -0.22 25.59 -81.48
C MET A 1 -0.65 24.96 -80.16
N LYS A 2 -1.96 24.95 -79.90
CA LYS A 2 -2.78 24.15 -78.95
C LYS A 2 -2.10 23.40 -77.77
N CYS A 3 -2.51 23.83 -76.56
CA CYS A 3 -3.38 23.10 -75.60
C CYS A 3 -2.90 21.76 -74.97
N ARG A 4 -2.75 21.71 -73.63
CA ARG A 4 -3.52 20.81 -72.72
C ARG A 4 -3.23 20.98 -71.21
N ARG A 5 -4.31 21.34 -70.50
CA ARG A 5 -4.84 20.90 -69.18
C ARG A 5 -3.91 20.45 -68.02
N THR A 6 -4.00 21.26 -66.97
CA THR A 6 -4.13 20.99 -65.52
C THR A 6 -4.50 19.57 -65.06
N ARG A 7 -3.76 19.08 -64.04
CA ARG A 7 -4.28 18.24 -62.95
C ARG A 7 -3.77 18.77 -61.61
N CYS A 8 -4.73 19.02 -60.72
CA CYS A 8 -4.57 19.36 -59.32
C CYS A 8 -4.37 18.04 -58.54
N GLY A 9 -3.30 17.92 -57.77
CA GLY A 9 -3.07 16.78 -56.86
C GLY A 9 -3.18 17.25 -55.42
N LEU A 10 -4.27 16.86 -54.74
CA LEU A 10 -4.42 17.02 -53.29
C LEU A 10 -3.35 16.20 -52.56
N SER A 11 -2.46 16.89 -51.85
CA SER A 11 -1.61 16.30 -50.80
C SER A 11 -2.43 16.19 -49.51
N ARG A 12 -2.92 14.99 -49.19
CA ARG A 12 -3.49 14.67 -47.87
C ARG A 12 -2.37 14.70 -46.82
N ARG A 13 -2.41 15.69 -45.93
CA ARG A 13 -1.68 15.68 -44.65
C ARG A 13 -2.23 14.54 -43.79
N ARG A 14 -1.39 13.58 -43.40
CA ARG A 14 -1.65 12.71 -42.25
C ARG A 14 -1.14 13.44 -41.02
N ASN A 15 -2.04 14.01 -40.23
CA ASN A 15 -1.77 14.33 -38.83
C ASN A 15 -1.86 13.00 -38.08
N THR A 16 -0.71 12.39 -37.79
CA THR A 16 -0.63 11.29 -36.83
C THR A 16 -0.64 11.93 -35.45
N LEU A 17 -1.81 11.99 -34.83
CA LEU A 17 -1.96 12.22 -33.40
C LEU A 17 -1.31 11.04 -32.69
N TRP A 18 -0.15 11.26 -32.08
CA TRP A 18 0.36 10.36 -31.05
C TRP A 18 -0.39 10.72 -29.78
N SER A 19 -1.45 9.96 -29.48
CA SER A 19 -1.94 9.84 -28.11
C SER A 19 -0.85 9.11 -27.33
N VAL A 20 -0.05 9.86 -26.57
CA VAL A 20 0.72 9.27 -25.48
C VAL A 20 -0.31 9.00 -24.40
N SER A 21 -0.91 7.80 -24.45
CA SER A 21 -1.48 7.21 -23.25
C SER A 21 -0.29 6.98 -22.33
N ALA A 22 -0.07 7.89 -21.37
CA ALA A 22 0.77 7.56 -20.24
C ALA A 22 0.07 6.39 -19.54
N LEU A 23 0.68 5.21 -19.57
CA LEU A 23 0.44 4.22 -18.53
C LEU A 23 0.91 4.91 -17.24
N GLU A 24 -0.02 5.38 -16.42
CA GLU A 24 0.30 5.58 -15.01
C GLU A 24 0.46 4.18 -14.41
N ALA A 25 1.62 3.93 -13.83
CA ALA A 25 1.80 2.78 -12.96
C ALA A 25 1.03 3.09 -11.67
N LEU A 26 -0.14 2.48 -11.53
CA LEU A 26 -0.79 2.15 -10.26
C LEU A 26 -0.07 0.86 -9.78
N GLU A 27 0.53 0.70 -8.59
CA GLU A 27 0.50 1.43 -7.31
C GLU A 27 1.82 1.23 -6.53
N VAL A 28 2.15 2.21 -5.67
CA VAL A 28 3.06 2.05 -4.51
C VAL A 28 2.17 1.98 -3.26
N ARG A 29 2.00 0.81 -2.63
CA ARG A 29 1.01 0.58 -1.55
C ARG A 29 1.67 0.50 -0.18
N THR A 30 1.29 1.35 0.78
CA THR A 30 1.40 0.94 2.20
C THR A 30 0.04 1.00 2.87
N LEU A 31 -0.51 -0.15 3.26
CA LEU A 31 -1.84 -0.27 3.87
C LEU A 31 -1.70 -0.77 5.30
N PRO A 32 -1.58 0.12 6.28
CA PRO A 32 -1.48 -0.27 7.67
C PRO A 32 -2.87 -0.60 8.24
N SER A 33 -2.94 -1.70 9.02
CA SER A 33 -4.13 -2.50 9.36
C SER A 33 -4.38 -3.68 8.41
N ALA A 34 -3.38 -4.51 8.20
CA ALA A 34 -3.49 -5.77 7.47
C ALA A 34 -3.29 -7.02 8.35
N VAL A 35 -3.64 -8.16 7.77
CA VAL A 35 -3.33 -9.49 8.29
C VAL A 35 -2.36 -10.19 7.36
N THR A 36 -1.19 -10.56 7.88
CA THR A 36 -0.24 -11.44 7.20
C THR A 36 -0.38 -12.85 7.76
N VAL A 37 -0.71 -13.84 6.92
CA VAL A 37 -0.80 -15.25 7.30
C VAL A 37 0.36 -16.02 6.68
N ILE A 38 1.13 -16.73 7.48
CA ILE A 38 2.30 -17.50 7.05
C ILE A 38 2.06 -18.98 7.36
N THR A 39 2.24 -19.87 6.38
CA THR A 39 2.03 -21.30 6.59
C THR A 39 3.09 -22.18 5.94
N HIS A 40 3.26 -23.37 6.53
CA HIS A 40 4.22 -24.38 6.12
C HIS A 40 3.62 -25.43 5.18
N GLY A 41 4.48 -26.28 4.60
CA GLY A 41 4.08 -27.46 3.83
C GLY A 41 4.21 -28.78 4.60
N PHE A 42 4.54 -29.85 3.86
CA PHE A 42 4.77 -31.20 4.43
C PHE A 42 5.84 -31.22 5.52
N ASN A 43 5.70 -32.13 6.50
CA ASN A 43 6.72 -32.41 7.52
C ASN A 43 7.21 -31.19 8.33
N SER A 44 6.39 -30.14 8.44
CA SER A 44 6.74 -28.89 9.14
C SER A 44 5.61 -28.50 10.09
N ASN A 45 5.83 -27.46 10.87
CA ASN A 45 4.88 -26.86 11.81
C ASN A 45 5.08 -25.33 11.86
N ALA A 46 4.29 -24.65 12.69
CA ALA A 46 4.40 -23.20 12.86
C ALA A 46 5.61 -22.77 13.72
N ASP A 47 6.23 -23.65 14.51
CA ASP A 47 7.19 -23.31 15.59
C ASP A 47 8.65 -23.19 15.16
N ALA A 48 8.96 -23.41 13.88
CA ALA A 48 10.30 -23.31 13.32
C ALA A 48 10.44 -22.06 12.43
N TRP A 49 10.78 -22.23 11.14
CA TRP A 49 11.01 -21.12 10.21
C TRP A 49 9.78 -20.20 10.05
N VAL A 50 8.56 -20.73 10.22
CA VAL A 50 7.33 -19.93 10.18
C VAL A 50 7.30 -18.93 11.33
N ASP A 51 7.72 -19.33 12.54
CA ASP A 51 7.83 -18.45 13.70
C ASP A 51 8.89 -17.37 13.46
N ALA A 52 10.04 -17.77 12.95
CA ALA A 52 11.13 -16.86 12.63
C ALA A 52 10.73 -15.85 11.53
N MET A 53 10.01 -16.30 10.50
CA MET A 53 9.48 -15.43 9.45
C MET A 53 8.45 -14.46 10.01
N ALA A 54 7.58 -14.92 10.92
CA ALA A 54 6.60 -14.05 11.58
C ALA A 54 7.30 -12.96 12.39
N ASP A 55 8.31 -13.31 13.19
CA ASP A 55 9.12 -12.34 13.95
C ASP A 55 9.83 -11.35 13.03
N GLN A 56 10.37 -11.83 11.90
CA GLN A 56 11.05 -10.96 10.95
C GLN A 56 10.08 -10.02 10.22
N VAL A 57 8.85 -10.45 9.93
CA VAL A 57 7.79 -9.58 9.42
C VAL A 57 7.43 -8.50 10.44
N ILE A 58 7.30 -8.85 11.73
CA ILE A 58 7.05 -7.89 12.82
C ILE A 58 8.19 -6.87 12.90
N ALA A 59 9.45 -7.32 12.87
CA ALA A 59 10.61 -6.45 12.85
C ALA A 59 10.62 -5.53 11.62
N ARG A 60 10.21 -6.04 10.45
CA ARG A 60 10.10 -5.27 9.22
C ARG A 60 9.00 -4.21 9.29
N ILE A 61 7.85 -4.52 9.90
CA ILE A 61 6.80 -3.53 10.19
C ILE A 61 7.35 -2.42 11.07
N ALA A 62 8.04 -2.75 12.17
CA ALA A 62 8.63 -1.75 13.05
C ALA A 62 9.73 -0.90 12.38
N ALA A 63 10.41 -1.45 11.37
CA ALA A 63 11.44 -0.74 10.62
C ALA A 63 10.88 0.23 9.55
N GLU A 64 9.71 -0.08 8.98
CA GLU A 64 9.08 0.69 7.89
C GLU A 64 7.97 1.63 8.37
N THR A 65 7.56 1.52 9.63
CA THR A 65 6.48 2.31 10.23
C THR A 65 6.98 3.05 11.48
N PRO A 66 6.24 4.04 12.03
CA PRO A 66 6.62 4.67 13.29
C PRO A 66 6.38 3.79 14.53
N PHE A 67 5.88 2.57 14.36
CA PHE A 67 5.54 1.65 15.45
C PHE A 67 6.74 0.82 15.91
N GLN A 68 6.62 0.27 17.11
CA GLN A 68 7.56 -0.71 17.64
C GLN A 68 7.06 -2.13 17.38
N GLU A 69 7.93 -3.13 17.50
CA GLU A 69 7.54 -4.55 17.40
C GLU A 69 6.44 -4.91 18.42
N SER A 70 6.43 -4.26 19.59
CA SER A 70 5.40 -4.46 20.61
C SER A 70 4.02 -3.98 20.18
N ASP A 71 3.92 -3.14 19.15
CA ASP A 71 2.67 -2.56 18.67
C ASP A 71 2.02 -3.40 17.55
N VAL A 72 2.55 -4.60 17.27
CA VAL A 72 2.03 -5.55 16.28
C VAL A 72 1.44 -6.76 16.99
N ALA A 73 0.27 -7.22 16.55
CA ALA A 73 -0.35 -8.41 17.12
C ALA A 73 0.19 -9.69 16.45
N LYS A 74 0.43 -10.73 17.25
CA LYS A 74 0.90 -12.04 16.80
C LYS A 74 -0.02 -13.13 17.33
N TYR A 75 -0.45 -14.03 16.44
CA TYR A 75 -1.30 -15.16 16.75
C TYR A 75 -0.79 -16.46 16.12
N GLU A 76 -1.12 -17.58 16.73
CA GLU A 76 -1.06 -18.90 16.12
C GLU A 76 -2.47 -19.40 15.81
N MET A 77 -2.72 -19.78 14.55
CA MET A 77 -3.92 -20.51 14.15
C MET A 77 -3.60 -21.99 13.99
N THR A 78 -4.10 -22.83 14.89
CA THR A 78 -3.95 -24.28 14.81
C THR A 78 -5.17 -24.90 14.13
N VAL A 79 -4.95 -25.70 13.08
CA VAL A 79 -5.98 -26.35 12.28
C VAL A 79 -5.94 -27.86 12.46
N THR A 80 -7.09 -28.44 12.79
CA THR A 80 -7.29 -29.88 12.94
C THR A 80 -8.56 -30.32 12.24
N GLY A 81 -8.79 -31.63 12.11
CA GLY A 81 -10.03 -32.16 11.53
C GLY A 81 -11.29 -31.80 12.35
N GLY A 82 -11.13 -31.26 13.56
CA GLY A 82 -12.22 -30.76 14.40
C GLY A 82 -12.54 -29.26 14.25
N GLY A 83 -11.72 -28.51 13.49
CA GLY A 83 -11.84 -27.05 13.38
C GLY A 83 -10.49 -26.33 13.44
N ALA A 84 -10.54 -25.00 13.34
CA ALA A 84 -9.39 -24.13 13.56
C ALA A 84 -9.59 -23.26 14.81
N SER A 85 -8.53 -23.11 15.61
CA SER A 85 -8.49 -22.26 16.81
C SER A 85 -7.40 -21.22 16.70
N LEU A 86 -7.64 -20.03 17.25
CA LEU A 86 -6.68 -18.93 17.24
C LEU A 86 -6.20 -18.63 18.68
N THR A 87 -4.89 -18.58 18.88
CA THR A 87 -4.25 -18.29 20.16
C THR A 87 -3.38 -17.04 20.02
N GLN A 88 -3.56 -16.07 20.91
CA GLN A 88 -2.72 -14.86 20.96
C GLN A 88 -1.38 -15.17 21.61
N GLU A 89 -0.31 -14.65 21.02
CA GLU A 89 1.08 -14.88 21.46
C GLU A 89 1.79 -13.61 21.91
N SER A 90 1.45 -12.47 21.29
CA SER A 90 1.93 -11.15 21.67
C SER A 90 1.21 -10.61 22.92
N THR A 91 1.80 -9.57 23.52
CA THR A 91 1.12 -8.81 24.59
C THR A 91 -0.07 -8.04 24.05
N GLU A 92 0.08 -7.41 22.89
CA GLU A 92 -1.00 -6.70 22.22
C GLU A 92 -1.90 -7.65 21.42
N SER A 93 -3.18 -7.31 21.36
CA SER A 93 -4.18 -8.00 20.54
C SER A 93 -4.53 -7.15 19.32
N TYR A 94 -5.30 -7.69 18.37
CA TYR A 94 -5.81 -6.88 17.25
C TYR A 94 -6.62 -5.64 17.73
N LEU A 95 -7.19 -5.68 18.94
CA LEU A 95 -7.94 -4.55 19.54
C LEU A 95 -7.05 -3.46 20.15
N THR A 96 -5.77 -3.74 20.38
CA THR A 96 -4.89 -2.87 21.19
C THR A 96 -3.56 -2.56 20.52
N ALA A 97 -3.12 -3.36 19.55
CA ALA A 97 -1.93 -3.14 18.74
C ALA A 97 -2.04 -1.82 17.96
N ALA A 98 -1.26 -0.80 18.31
CA ALA A 98 -1.36 0.52 17.69
C ALA A 98 -1.08 0.52 16.18
N SER A 99 -0.33 -0.47 15.67
CA SER A 99 -0.07 -0.60 14.25
C SER A 99 -1.27 -1.04 13.42
N GLY A 100 -2.28 -1.66 14.05
CA GLY A 100 -3.34 -2.40 13.35
C GLY A 100 -2.86 -3.66 12.63
N GLU A 101 -1.56 -3.87 12.48
CA GLU A 101 -0.98 -5.04 11.82
C GLU A 101 -1.13 -6.29 12.69
N THR A 102 -1.45 -7.39 12.03
CA THR A 102 -1.51 -8.71 12.66
C THR A 102 -0.76 -9.74 11.84
N VAL A 103 0.10 -10.51 12.50
CA VAL A 103 0.79 -11.67 11.91
C VAL A 103 0.23 -12.96 12.50
N ILE A 104 -0.22 -13.85 11.63
CA ILE A 104 -0.80 -15.16 12.00
C ILE A 104 0.11 -16.27 11.47
N ARG A 105 0.62 -17.09 12.39
CA ARG A 105 1.26 -18.37 12.06
C ARG A 105 0.19 -19.43 11.91
N LEU A 106 0.02 -19.98 10.71
CA LEU A 106 -0.99 -21.00 10.45
C LEU A 106 -0.34 -22.39 10.53
N ASP A 107 -0.62 -23.11 11.62
CA ASP A 107 -0.24 -24.50 11.81
C ASP A 107 -1.36 -25.43 11.36
N TRP A 108 -1.08 -26.26 10.36
CA TRP A 108 -1.99 -27.32 9.91
C TRP A 108 -1.28 -28.68 9.85
N ASN A 109 -0.21 -28.85 10.63
CA ASN A 109 0.60 -30.07 10.69
C ASN A 109 -0.23 -31.33 10.98
N ALA A 110 -1.31 -31.19 11.75
CA ALA A 110 -2.25 -32.29 12.02
C ALA A 110 -2.93 -32.86 10.76
N LEU A 111 -2.94 -32.11 9.65
CA LEU A 111 -3.61 -32.43 8.38
C LEU A 111 -2.63 -32.43 7.18
N ALA A 112 -1.46 -31.78 7.33
CA ALA A 112 -0.45 -31.62 6.29
C ALA A 112 0.19 -32.92 5.83
N GLY A 113 0.24 -33.94 6.69
CA GLY A 113 0.85 -35.24 6.39
C GLY A 113 2.36 -35.14 6.12
N THR A 114 2.91 -36.17 5.46
CA THR A 114 4.36 -36.33 5.26
C THR A 114 4.69 -36.69 3.82
N LEU A 115 5.82 -36.20 3.30
CA LEU A 115 6.28 -36.50 1.93
C LEU A 115 6.44 -38.02 1.68
N LEU A 116 6.80 -38.79 2.71
CA LEU A 116 7.03 -40.24 2.61
C LEU A 116 5.79 -41.09 2.90
N SER A 117 4.73 -40.49 3.44
CA SER A 117 3.46 -41.16 3.69
C SER A 117 2.31 -40.20 3.39
N PRO A 118 2.08 -39.90 2.11
CA PRO A 118 1.03 -38.97 1.73
C PRO A 118 -0.36 -39.61 1.88
N GLN A 119 -0.50 -40.91 2.17
CA GLN A 119 -1.82 -41.58 2.27
C GLN A 119 -2.66 -41.17 3.49
N SER A 120 -2.14 -40.34 4.41
CA SER A 120 -2.81 -39.88 5.62
C SER A 120 -3.01 -38.37 5.69
N ASP A 121 -2.77 -37.65 4.59
CA ASP A 121 -3.03 -36.21 4.51
C ASP A 121 -4.49 -35.90 4.16
N VAL A 122 -4.91 -34.68 4.47
CA VAL A 122 -6.20 -34.11 4.05
C VAL A 122 -5.92 -33.11 2.93
N SER A 123 -6.72 -33.07 1.88
CA SER A 123 -6.46 -32.14 0.75
C SER A 123 -6.53 -30.69 1.19
N THR A 124 -5.73 -29.83 0.56
CA THR A 124 -5.81 -28.38 0.81
C THR A 124 -7.19 -27.79 0.49
N ASP A 125 -7.89 -28.38 -0.49
CA ASP A 125 -9.29 -28.06 -0.85
C ASP A 125 -10.28 -28.41 0.28
N GLU A 126 -9.99 -29.42 1.11
CA GLU A 126 -10.79 -29.75 2.31
C GLU A 126 -10.36 -28.94 3.55
N VAL A 127 -9.10 -28.53 3.64
CA VAL A 127 -8.57 -27.75 4.78
C VAL A 127 -8.98 -26.27 4.71
N ALA A 128 -8.95 -25.64 3.54
CA ALA A 128 -9.29 -24.23 3.38
C ALA A 128 -10.71 -23.87 3.89
N PRO A 129 -11.78 -24.65 3.60
CA PRO A 129 -13.10 -24.42 4.18
C PRO A 129 -13.14 -24.44 5.71
N ILE A 130 -12.30 -25.25 6.37
CA ILE A 130 -12.22 -25.32 7.85
C ILE A 130 -11.68 -24.00 8.39
N ILE A 131 -10.63 -23.47 7.76
CA ILE A 131 -10.02 -22.19 8.12
C ILE A 131 -11.02 -21.06 7.87
N ALA A 132 -11.60 -21.01 6.67
CA ALA A 132 -12.59 -20.01 6.31
C ALA A 132 -13.80 -20.02 7.26
N ALA A 133 -14.32 -21.20 7.61
CA ALA A 133 -15.41 -21.31 8.59
C ALA A 133 -15.06 -20.71 9.95
N SER A 134 -13.81 -20.87 10.42
CA SER A 134 -13.35 -20.26 11.68
C SER A 134 -13.22 -18.74 11.56
N ILE A 135 -12.64 -18.25 10.47
CA ILE A 135 -12.50 -16.82 10.19
C ILE A 135 -13.87 -16.15 10.12
N PHE A 136 -14.73 -16.57 9.21
CA PHE A 136 -16.03 -15.92 9.00
C PHE A 136 -17.04 -16.18 10.12
N GLY A 137 -16.88 -17.27 10.88
CA GLY A 137 -17.76 -17.62 11.97
C GLY A 137 -17.38 -16.99 13.32
N SER A 138 -16.08 -16.88 13.61
CA SER A 138 -15.60 -16.51 14.94
C SER A 138 -14.55 -15.42 14.98
N GLN A 139 -13.81 -15.19 13.88
CA GLN A 139 -12.76 -14.19 13.78
C GLN A 139 -12.94 -13.28 12.54
N PRO A 140 -14.13 -12.67 12.35
CA PRO A 140 -14.43 -11.94 11.11
C PRO A 140 -13.49 -10.75 10.88
N TRP A 141 -12.86 -10.23 11.95
CA TRP A 141 -11.85 -9.17 11.89
C TRP A 141 -10.67 -9.51 10.98
N ILE A 142 -10.33 -10.79 10.80
CA ILE A 142 -9.26 -11.22 9.87
C ILE A 142 -9.59 -10.83 8.42
N ALA A 143 -10.88 -10.77 8.07
CA ALA A 143 -11.34 -10.38 6.74
C ALA A 143 -11.61 -8.88 6.59
N GLN A 144 -11.44 -8.09 7.65
CA GLN A 144 -11.80 -6.66 7.65
C GLN A 144 -10.71 -5.79 7.00
N GLY A 145 -9.42 -6.17 7.11
CA GLY A 145 -8.29 -5.41 6.54
C GLY A 145 -7.75 -6.01 5.24
N ALA A 146 -6.59 -5.52 4.78
CA ALA A 146 -5.82 -6.16 3.71
C ALA A 146 -5.31 -7.54 4.17
N ILE A 147 -5.16 -8.49 3.25
CA ILE A 147 -4.73 -9.87 3.58
C ILE A 147 -3.54 -10.25 2.70
N HIS A 148 -2.42 -10.59 3.33
CA HIS A 148 -1.24 -11.17 2.67
C HIS A 148 -1.09 -12.63 3.10
N LEU A 149 -1.19 -13.56 2.16
CA LEU A 149 -0.99 -14.99 2.40
C LEU A 149 0.40 -15.42 1.89
N ILE A 150 1.20 -16.06 2.73
CA ILE A 150 2.52 -16.60 2.40
C ILE A 150 2.51 -18.11 2.66
N GLY A 151 2.77 -18.90 1.62
CA GLY A 151 2.68 -20.36 1.69
C GLY A 151 3.88 -21.03 1.06
N HIS A 152 4.51 -21.95 1.79
CA HIS A 152 5.60 -22.77 1.29
C HIS A 152 5.14 -24.15 0.86
N SER A 153 5.66 -24.66 -0.26
CA SER A 153 5.42 -26.03 -0.72
C SER A 153 3.92 -26.32 -0.89
N ARG A 154 3.41 -27.37 -0.26
CA ARG A 154 1.98 -27.68 -0.20
C ARG A 154 1.15 -26.59 0.51
N GLY A 155 1.77 -25.83 1.41
CA GLY A 155 1.18 -24.64 2.00
C GLY A 155 0.85 -23.55 0.96
N ALA A 156 1.57 -23.52 -0.17
CA ALA A 156 1.22 -22.64 -1.29
C ALA A 156 -0.16 -23.01 -1.88
N SER A 157 -0.42 -24.30 -2.09
CA SER A 157 -1.75 -24.78 -2.52
C SER A 157 -2.83 -24.46 -1.48
N LEU A 158 -2.52 -24.57 -0.18
CA LEU A 158 -3.45 -24.21 0.89
C LEU A 158 -3.85 -22.73 0.85
N ILE A 159 -2.89 -21.81 0.68
CA ILE A 159 -3.22 -20.38 0.61
C ILE A 159 -3.98 -20.03 -0.67
N THR A 160 -3.76 -20.75 -1.77
CA THR A 160 -4.55 -20.58 -3.01
C THR A 160 -6.00 -21.00 -2.78
N ALA A 161 -6.23 -22.17 -2.19
CA ALA A 161 -7.57 -22.64 -1.82
C ALA A 161 -8.25 -21.69 -0.82
N LEU A 162 -7.49 -21.16 0.14
CA LEU A 162 -8.01 -20.18 1.10
C LEU A 162 -8.37 -18.86 0.42
N ALA A 163 -7.59 -18.40 -0.56
CA ALA A 163 -7.93 -17.23 -1.37
C ALA A 163 -9.23 -17.44 -2.16
N LEU A 164 -9.48 -18.65 -2.67
CA LEU A 164 -10.76 -19.01 -3.29
C LEU A 164 -11.90 -18.88 -2.29
N GLU A 165 -11.77 -19.46 -1.10
CA GLU A 165 -12.78 -19.40 -0.03
C GLU A 165 -13.09 -17.95 0.40
N PHE A 166 -12.08 -17.08 0.44
CA PHE A 166 -12.28 -15.65 0.63
C PHE A 166 -13.10 -15.04 -0.52
N GLY A 167 -12.73 -15.35 -1.76
CA GLY A 167 -13.36 -14.82 -2.97
C GLY A 167 -14.82 -15.21 -3.13
N GLU A 168 -15.16 -16.48 -2.86
CA GLU A 168 -16.55 -16.96 -2.91
C GLU A 168 -17.45 -16.30 -1.86
N ARG A 169 -16.86 -15.74 -0.80
CA ARG A 169 -17.54 -14.92 0.21
C ARG A 169 -17.45 -13.43 -0.08
N GLY A 170 -16.77 -13.03 -1.14
CA GLY A 170 -16.67 -11.65 -1.59
C GLY A 170 -15.52 -10.89 -0.94
N VAL A 171 -14.51 -11.55 -0.39
CA VAL A 171 -13.34 -10.90 0.22
C VAL A 171 -12.19 -10.91 -0.77
N TRP A 172 -11.69 -9.73 -1.14
CA TRP A 172 -10.41 -9.60 -1.86
C TRP A 172 -9.21 -9.86 -0.95
N VAL A 173 -8.23 -10.58 -1.50
CA VAL A 173 -6.90 -10.84 -0.91
C VAL A 173 -5.91 -9.87 -1.55
N ASP A 174 -5.14 -9.16 -0.74
CA ASP A 174 -4.19 -8.15 -1.24
C ASP A 174 -2.99 -8.82 -1.92
N GLN A 175 -2.41 -9.84 -1.29
CA GLN A 175 -1.25 -10.53 -1.83
C GLN A 175 -1.25 -12.02 -1.52
N THR A 176 -0.82 -12.83 -2.49
CA THR A 176 -0.41 -14.22 -2.28
C THR A 176 1.05 -14.41 -2.70
N THR A 177 1.87 -14.92 -1.79
CA THR A 177 3.28 -15.25 -2.05
C THR A 177 3.50 -16.75 -1.98
N PHE A 178 3.99 -17.31 -3.07
CA PHE A 178 4.24 -18.74 -3.21
C PHE A 178 5.74 -19.04 -3.06
N LEU A 179 6.10 -19.88 -2.09
CA LEU A 179 7.48 -20.27 -1.82
C LEU A 179 7.65 -21.75 -2.19
N ASP A 180 8.41 -22.03 -3.24
CA ASP A 180 8.60 -23.35 -3.84
C ASP A 180 7.29 -24.15 -3.96
N PRO A 181 6.25 -23.56 -4.60
CA PRO A 181 4.92 -24.14 -4.62
C PRO A 181 4.96 -25.50 -5.29
N HIS A 182 4.39 -26.50 -4.62
CA HIS A 182 4.24 -27.82 -5.19
C HIS A 182 2.99 -28.46 -4.58
N PRO A 183 1.85 -28.49 -5.31
CA PRO A 183 0.74 -29.36 -4.93
C PRO A 183 1.25 -30.80 -4.98
N ARG A 184 0.62 -31.70 -4.24
CA ARG A 184 1.14 -33.05 -3.95
C ARG A 184 1.66 -33.82 -5.17
N THR A 185 1.09 -33.62 -6.36
CA THR A 185 1.55 -34.15 -7.65
C THR A 185 1.30 -33.15 -8.79
N SER A 186 2.27 -32.26 -9.06
CA SER A 186 2.29 -31.33 -10.21
C SER A 186 2.15 -31.96 -11.62
N ALA A 187 2.02 -33.29 -11.72
CA ALA A 187 1.96 -34.04 -12.98
C ALA A 187 0.69 -34.89 -13.18
N GLU A 188 -0.24 -34.97 -12.22
CA GLU A 188 -1.40 -35.86 -12.35
C GLU A 188 -2.73 -35.14 -12.18
N ALA A 189 -3.65 -35.35 -13.14
CA ALA A 189 -5.04 -34.88 -13.10
C ALA A 189 -5.88 -35.49 -11.95
N SER A 190 -5.23 -36.11 -10.96
CA SER A 190 -5.79 -36.77 -9.79
C SER A 190 -5.13 -36.31 -8.49
N ASP A 191 -4.40 -35.17 -8.51
CA ASP A 191 -3.97 -34.53 -7.28
C ASP A 191 -5.21 -34.12 -6.46
N PRO A 192 -5.35 -34.57 -5.20
CA PRO A 192 -6.45 -34.14 -4.36
C PRO A 192 -6.30 -32.70 -3.85
N ASP A 193 -5.10 -32.11 -3.89
CA ASP A 193 -4.88 -30.72 -3.50
C ASP A 193 -5.44 -29.72 -4.51
N TYR A 194 -5.74 -28.52 -4.02
CA TYR A 194 -6.14 -27.42 -4.87
C TYR A 194 -5.00 -27.03 -5.84
N PRO A 195 -5.29 -26.87 -7.15
CA PRO A 195 -4.27 -26.50 -8.12
C PRO A 195 -3.67 -25.12 -7.84
N MET A 196 -2.52 -24.81 -8.42
CA MET A 196 -1.89 -23.49 -8.34
C MET A 196 -2.57 -22.46 -9.26
N ASP A 197 -3.89 -22.37 -9.17
CA ASP A 197 -4.73 -21.48 -9.97
C ASP A 197 -5.16 -20.27 -9.12
N ILE A 198 -4.72 -19.06 -9.50
CA ILE A 198 -4.93 -17.86 -8.68
C ILE A 198 -6.35 -17.32 -8.90
N PRO A 199 -7.21 -17.24 -7.87
CA PRO A 199 -8.60 -16.81 -8.03
C PRO A 199 -8.74 -15.30 -8.29
N GLU A 200 -9.85 -14.91 -8.95
CA GLU A 200 -10.17 -13.54 -9.40
C GLU A 200 -9.98 -12.44 -8.35
N ASN A 201 -10.23 -12.75 -7.08
CA ASN A 201 -10.17 -11.83 -5.94
C ASN A 201 -8.75 -11.57 -5.39
N VAL A 202 -7.70 -12.10 -6.02
CA VAL A 202 -6.30 -11.84 -5.60
C VAL A 202 -5.75 -10.65 -6.36
N VAL A 203 -5.40 -9.60 -5.62
CA VAL A 203 -4.87 -8.37 -6.21
C VAL A 203 -3.47 -8.58 -6.80
N PHE A 204 -2.52 -9.06 -5.99
CA PHE A 204 -1.16 -9.32 -6.43
C PHE A 204 -0.70 -10.72 -6.06
N ALA A 205 0.09 -11.33 -6.94
CA ALA A 205 0.69 -12.61 -6.69
C ALA A 205 2.14 -12.65 -7.14
N ASP A 206 3.00 -13.22 -6.30
CA ASP A 206 4.41 -13.47 -6.58
C ASP A 206 4.81 -14.90 -6.20
N GLY A 207 5.77 -15.45 -6.92
CA GLY A 207 6.20 -16.84 -6.75
C GLY A 207 7.71 -16.99 -6.88
N TYR A 208 8.32 -17.62 -5.90
CA TYR A 208 9.76 -17.91 -5.86
C TYR A 208 9.92 -19.42 -5.80
N TRP A 209 10.56 -20.00 -6.79
CA TRP A 209 10.55 -21.46 -6.98
C TRP A 209 11.86 -21.95 -7.56
N ARG A 210 12.19 -23.21 -7.35
CA ARG A 210 13.37 -23.83 -7.97
C ARG A 210 13.00 -25.16 -8.62
N GLN A 211 13.89 -25.67 -9.46
CA GLN A 211 13.81 -27.03 -10.00
C GLN A 211 15.03 -27.81 -9.52
N GLY A 212 14.79 -28.84 -8.71
CA GLY A 212 15.76 -29.85 -8.32
C GLY A 212 15.70 -31.06 -9.26
N SER A 213 16.42 -32.12 -8.91
CA SER A 213 16.47 -33.36 -9.70
C SER A 213 16.33 -34.62 -8.86
N GLY A 214 15.59 -34.56 -7.74
CA GLY A 214 15.57 -35.62 -6.72
C GLY A 214 14.17 -36.18 -6.45
N ALA A 215 14.04 -37.51 -6.35
CA ALA A 215 12.76 -38.16 -6.04
C ALA A 215 12.18 -37.84 -4.64
N LEU A 216 12.99 -37.27 -3.75
CA LEU A 216 12.59 -36.82 -2.42
C LEU A 216 12.64 -35.29 -2.28
N ASN A 217 13.03 -34.58 -3.34
CA ASN A 217 13.07 -33.13 -3.35
C ASN A 217 11.96 -32.65 -4.29
N PRO A 218 10.77 -32.28 -3.78
CA PRO A 218 9.69 -31.84 -4.65
C PRO A 218 10.17 -30.60 -5.41
N ASP A 219 9.96 -30.52 -6.71
CA ASP A 219 10.30 -29.31 -7.46
C ASP A 219 9.21 -28.28 -7.26
N GLY A 220 9.58 -27.02 -7.02
CA GLY A 220 8.61 -25.94 -7.15
C GLY A 220 8.16 -25.77 -8.58
N GLU A 221 7.03 -25.12 -8.78
CA GLU A 221 6.49 -24.84 -10.10
C GLU A 221 6.23 -23.35 -10.35
N HIS A 222 6.20 -23.00 -11.63
CA HIS A 222 5.71 -21.72 -12.08
C HIS A 222 4.20 -21.62 -11.83
N VAL A 223 3.74 -20.48 -11.29
CA VAL A 223 2.32 -20.22 -11.04
C VAL A 223 1.80 -19.22 -12.07
N ASP A 224 0.90 -19.65 -12.95
CA ASP A 224 0.36 -18.79 -14.00
C ASP A 224 -0.35 -17.56 -13.42
N GLY A 225 0.00 -16.36 -13.91
CA GLY A 225 -0.56 -15.10 -13.44
C GLY A 225 0.14 -14.45 -12.23
N ALA A 226 1.19 -15.08 -11.68
CA ALA A 226 2.08 -14.47 -10.69
C ALA A 226 3.30 -13.79 -11.32
N PHE A 227 3.95 -12.89 -10.56
CA PHE A 227 5.33 -12.51 -10.79
C PHE A 227 6.26 -13.65 -10.36
N ASN A 228 6.70 -14.47 -11.33
CA ASN A 228 7.48 -15.67 -11.07
C ASN A 228 8.98 -15.43 -11.18
N VAL A 229 9.71 -15.96 -10.21
CA VAL A 229 11.15 -15.87 -10.10
C VAL A 229 11.70 -17.26 -9.84
N GLN A 230 12.40 -17.79 -10.84
CA GLN A 230 13.10 -19.07 -10.70
C GLN A 230 14.43 -18.84 -9.97
N LEU A 231 14.55 -19.39 -8.77
CA LEU A 231 15.79 -19.41 -7.99
C LEU A 231 16.70 -20.51 -8.53
N ASN A 232 17.97 -20.18 -8.76
CA ASN A 232 18.91 -21.16 -9.27
C ASN A 232 19.35 -22.14 -8.17
N GLU A 233 18.90 -23.38 -8.31
CA GLU A 233 19.28 -24.53 -7.48
C GLU A 233 20.80 -24.68 -7.26
N ALA A 234 21.65 -24.27 -8.22
CA ALA A 234 23.10 -24.34 -8.06
C ALA A 234 23.66 -23.48 -6.91
N HIS A 235 22.92 -22.45 -6.48
CA HIS A 235 23.29 -21.62 -5.34
C HIS A 235 22.86 -22.22 -3.99
N PHE A 236 21.90 -23.15 -4.00
CA PHE A 236 21.47 -23.92 -2.83
C PHE A 236 22.24 -25.26 -2.74
N SER A 237 22.47 -25.91 -3.88
CA SER A 237 23.17 -27.20 -4.02
C SER A 237 24.70 -27.05 -3.99
N GLY A 238 25.25 -26.71 -2.82
CA GLY A 238 26.70 -26.57 -2.61
C GLY A 238 27.20 -26.87 -1.20
N GLY A 239 26.29 -27.12 -0.25
CA GLY A 239 26.60 -27.63 1.09
C GLY A 239 27.42 -26.69 1.98
N SER A 240 27.45 -25.39 1.68
CA SER A 240 28.19 -24.39 2.50
C SER A 240 27.28 -23.36 3.17
N VAL A 241 26.06 -23.15 2.67
CA VAL A 241 25.12 -22.10 3.08
C VAL A 241 23.70 -22.64 2.93
N GLY A 242 22.83 -22.43 3.92
CA GLY A 242 21.45 -22.92 3.91
C GLY A 242 21.25 -24.20 4.72
N TYR A 243 20.06 -24.79 4.61
CA TYR A 243 19.70 -26.05 5.25
C TYR A 243 20.68 -27.16 4.83
N GLY A 244 21.36 -27.74 5.83
CA GLY A 244 22.42 -28.73 5.62
C GLY A 244 21.99 -30.16 5.98
N GLY A 245 22.02 -31.08 5.01
CA GLY A 245 21.66 -32.47 5.26
C GLY A 245 22.11 -33.47 4.17
N PHE A 246 22.02 -34.75 4.50
CA PHE A 246 22.42 -35.87 3.63
C PHE A 246 21.36 -36.22 2.57
N LEU A 247 20.15 -35.65 2.69
CA LEU A 247 19.03 -35.89 1.79
C LEU A 247 18.75 -34.63 1.01
N SER A 248 18.52 -34.74 -0.30
CA SER A 248 18.27 -33.62 -1.21
C SER A 248 17.02 -32.76 -0.90
N VAL A 249 16.34 -32.94 0.25
CA VAL A 249 15.17 -32.15 0.67
C VAL A 249 15.52 -30.73 1.11
N ASP A 250 16.79 -30.43 1.31
CA ASP A 250 17.21 -29.21 2.00
C ASP A 250 17.13 -27.95 1.11
N THR A 251 17.34 -28.07 -0.20
CA THR A 251 17.20 -26.93 -1.14
C THR A 251 15.76 -26.47 -1.34
N HIS A 252 14.79 -27.32 -0.98
CA HIS A 252 13.38 -26.96 -0.87
C HIS A 252 13.11 -25.96 0.25
N ALA A 253 13.75 -26.20 1.40
CA ALA A 253 13.65 -25.33 2.57
C ALA A 253 14.42 -24.02 2.34
N ASP A 254 15.51 -24.05 1.57
CA ASP A 254 16.28 -22.86 1.25
C ASP A 254 15.48 -21.77 0.51
N VAL A 255 14.34 -22.09 -0.11
CA VAL A 255 13.47 -21.08 -0.73
C VAL A 255 12.80 -20.18 0.31
N HIS A 256 12.30 -20.75 1.42
CA HIS A 256 11.74 -19.92 2.49
C HIS A 256 12.84 -19.18 3.26
N LEU A 257 14.04 -19.76 3.36
CA LEU A 257 15.21 -19.08 3.91
C LEU A 257 15.66 -17.91 3.02
N TRP A 258 15.69 -18.10 1.69
CA TRP A 258 15.97 -17.02 0.75
C TRP A 258 14.93 -15.91 0.85
N TYR A 259 13.64 -16.25 0.91
CA TYR A 259 12.59 -15.24 1.09
C TYR A 259 12.72 -14.51 2.43
N HIS A 260 13.14 -15.20 3.50
CA HIS A 260 13.43 -14.58 4.80
C HIS A 260 14.46 -13.46 4.67
N GLY A 261 15.51 -13.66 3.86
CA GLY A 261 16.52 -12.63 3.55
C GLY A 261 16.00 -11.44 2.72
N THR A 262 14.77 -11.49 2.20
CA THR A 262 14.10 -10.33 1.60
C THR A 262 13.28 -9.53 2.63
N THR A 263 12.92 -10.17 3.75
CA THR A 263 12.28 -9.53 4.90
C THR A 263 13.33 -8.94 5.85
N ASP A 264 14.45 -9.64 6.07
CA ASP A 264 15.64 -9.12 6.74
C ASP A 264 16.61 -8.52 5.73
N ASN A 265 16.47 -7.23 5.50
CA ASN A 265 17.28 -6.54 4.50
C ASN A 265 18.55 -5.89 5.08
N ILE A 266 19.16 -6.45 6.13
CA ILE A 266 20.43 -5.98 6.68
C ILE A 266 21.40 -7.14 6.98
N GLY A 267 22.51 -7.21 6.25
CA GLY A 267 23.55 -8.21 6.51
C GLY A 267 23.10 -9.64 6.21
N GLY A 268 23.57 -10.58 7.02
CA GLY A 268 23.09 -11.96 7.10
C GLY A 268 21.84 -12.08 7.98
N PHE A 269 21.13 -13.20 7.84
CA PHE A 269 19.81 -13.42 8.42
C PHE A 269 19.69 -14.85 8.96
N SER A 270 18.68 -15.09 9.79
CA SER A 270 18.54 -16.37 10.50
C SER A 270 17.08 -16.71 10.74
N ASP A 271 16.64 -17.89 10.30
CA ASP A 271 15.32 -18.43 10.64
C ASP A 271 15.36 -19.42 11.84
N VAL A 272 16.47 -19.42 12.59
CA VAL A 272 16.63 -20.22 13.81
C VAL A 272 15.71 -19.74 14.93
N VAL A 273 14.74 -20.58 15.28
CA VAL A 273 13.92 -20.45 16.50
C VAL A 273 13.96 -21.75 17.30
N SER A 274 14.07 -21.62 18.63
CA SER A 274 14.05 -22.75 19.58
C SER A 274 15.05 -23.90 19.28
N GLY A 275 16.13 -23.60 18.55
CA GLY A 275 17.19 -24.55 18.22
C GLY A 275 16.99 -25.33 16.92
N SER A 276 16.02 -24.95 16.09
CA SER A 276 15.82 -25.43 14.71
C SER A 276 15.78 -24.27 13.74
N GLY A 277 16.30 -24.47 12.53
CA GLY A 277 16.42 -23.45 11.48
C GLY A 277 17.87 -23.33 11.01
N GLU A 278 18.16 -22.32 10.21
CA GLU A 278 19.49 -21.99 9.75
C GLU A 278 19.83 -20.50 9.75
N THR A 279 21.13 -20.24 9.75
CA THR A 279 21.71 -18.90 9.69
C THR A 279 22.53 -18.75 8.42
N VAL A 280 22.26 -17.68 7.68
CA VAL A 280 23.03 -17.23 6.53
C VAL A 280 23.90 -16.05 6.98
N ALA A 281 25.22 -16.20 6.93
CA ALA A 281 26.14 -15.12 7.32
C ALA A 281 26.18 -14.00 6.25
N ASP A 282 26.64 -12.79 6.63
CA ASP A 282 26.72 -11.63 5.72
C ASP A 282 27.39 -11.93 4.37
N ALA A 283 28.49 -12.68 4.38
CA ALA A 283 29.22 -13.02 3.16
C ALA A 283 28.40 -13.92 2.22
N ASP A 284 27.55 -14.76 2.79
CA ASP A 284 26.70 -15.69 2.06
C ASP A 284 25.40 -15.01 1.60
N ALA A 285 24.85 -14.09 2.41
CA ALA A 285 23.77 -13.21 1.98
C ALA A 285 24.21 -12.32 0.80
N ALA A 286 25.44 -11.81 0.83
CA ALA A 286 26.03 -11.10 -0.32
C ALA A 286 26.16 -12.01 -1.55
N TYR A 287 26.47 -13.29 -1.37
CA TYR A 287 26.48 -14.25 -2.47
C TYR A 287 25.07 -14.47 -3.07
N TRP A 288 24.03 -14.48 -2.24
CA TRP A 288 22.64 -14.66 -2.70
C TRP A 288 22.06 -13.41 -3.38
N PHE A 289 22.39 -12.21 -2.89
CA PHE A 289 21.68 -10.98 -3.29
C PHE A 289 22.56 -9.90 -3.94
N GLU A 290 23.88 -9.93 -3.77
CA GLU A 290 24.79 -8.83 -4.18
C GLU A 290 25.70 -9.19 -5.36
N SER A 291 25.58 -10.39 -5.93
CA SER A 291 26.35 -10.74 -7.13
C SER A 291 25.85 -9.91 -8.33
N ALA A 292 26.68 -8.99 -8.82
CA ALA A 292 26.36 -7.94 -9.79
C ALA A 292 26.03 -8.42 -11.23
N ALA A 293 25.62 -9.67 -11.41
CA ALA A 293 25.35 -10.27 -12.71
C ALA A 293 23.84 -10.48 -12.90
N TYR A 294 23.10 -9.37 -12.96
CA TYR A 294 21.79 -9.29 -13.60
C TYR A 294 21.99 -9.43 -15.13
N ASP A 295 22.30 -10.63 -15.57
CA ASP A 295 22.02 -11.05 -16.93
C ASP A 295 21.31 -12.39 -16.79
N ALA A 296 20.02 -12.42 -17.13
CA ALA A 296 19.13 -13.59 -17.08
C ALA A 296 19.55 -14.71 -18.07
N VAL A 297 20.83 -14.76 -18.42
CA VAL A 297 21.44 -15.60 -19.43
C VAL A 297 22.26 -16.74 -18.78
N ASP A 298 22.69 -16.62 -17.52
CA ASP A 298 23.68 -17.57 -16.93
C ASP A 298 23.34 -18.11 -15.53
N GLY A 299 22.06 -18.19 -15.13
CA GLY A 299 21.66 -18.86 -13.89
C GLY A 299 22.29 -18.24 -12.63
N ASN A 300 21.99 -16.99 -12.30
CA ASN A 300 22.29 -16.44 -10.98
C ASN A 300 21.00 -16.29 -10.17
N LEU A 301 21.11 -16.19 -8.84
CA LEU A 301 20.00 -15.73 -8.00
C LEU A 301 19.65 -14.26 -8.32
N PRO A 302 18.39 -13.84 -8.13
CA PRO A 302 17.98 -12.46 -8.33
C PRO A 302 18.79 -11.51 -7.44
N SER A 303 19.42 -10.51 -8.06
CA SER A 303 20.14 -9.46 -7.33
C SER A 303 19.19 -8.45 -6.72
N GLY A 304 19.54 -7.91 -5.55
CA GLY A 304 18.84 -6.79 -4.92
C GLY A 304 17.70 -7.24 -4.01
N ARG A 305 18.01 -7.53 -2.74
CA ARG A 305 17.02 -7.85 -1.70
C ARG A 305 15.96 -6.77 -1.47
N ASN A 306 16.20 -5.55 -1.97
CA ASN A 306 15.28 -4.42 -1.87
C ASN A 306 14.38 -4.23 -3.11
N ASP A 307 14.55 -5.06 -4.14
CA ASP A 307 13.83 -4.97 -5.41
C ASP A 307 12.92 -6.19 -5.66
N ILE A 308 12.91 -7.15 -4.74
CA ILE A 308 12.23 -8.43 -4.88
C ILE A 308 11.81 -9.00 -3.53
N GLY A 309 10.81 -9.89 -3.50
CA GLY A 309 10.36 -10.54 -2.29
C GLY A 309 9.41 -9.68 -1.47
N TYR A 310 9.65 -9.61 -0.17
CA TYR A 310 8.77 -8.94 0.79
C TYR A 310 8.60 -7.43 0.55
N VAL A 311 9.43 -6.81 -0.29
CA VAL A 311 9.29 -5.40 -0.65
C VAL A 311 7.98 -5.07 -1.39
N PHE A 312 7.34 -6.06 -2.02
CA PHE A 312 6.03 -5.90 -2.66
C PHE A 312 4.85 -6.00 -1.68
N SER A 313 5.11 -6.33 -0.42
CA SER A 313 4.10 -6.34 0.65
C SER A 313 3.50 -4.94 0.84
N HIS A 314 2.32 -4.89 1.42
CA HIS A 314 1.70 -3.64 1.86
C HIS A 314 2.48 -2.95 3.00
N VAL A 315 3.50 -3.57 3.60
CA VAL A 315 4.29 -2.97 4.66
C VAL A 315 5.36 -2.07 4.06
N VAL A 316 6.11 -2.58 3.09
CA VAL A 316 7.20 -1.83 2.43
C VAL A 316 6.64 -1.00 1.26
N GLY A 317 5.82 -1.64 0.44
CA GLY A 317 5.01 -0.97 -0.54
C GLY A 317 5.65 -0.61 -1.86
N ASN A 318 6.73 -1.27 -2.26
CA ASN A 318 7.32 -1.02 -3.58
C ASN A 318 6.33 -1.34 -4.72
N ASP A 319 6.58 -0.73 -5.88
CA ASP A 319 5.81 -0.99 -7.10
C ASP A 319 5.77 -2.49 -7.42
N ARG A 320 4.55 -3.01 -7.48
CA ARG A 320 4.30 -4.42 -7.82
C ARG A 320 4.53 -4.64 -9.32
N PRO A 321 5.28 -5.68 -9.74
CA PRO A 321 5.44 -5.99 -11.15
C PRO A 321 4.09 -6.26 -11.81
N ASN A 322 3.81 -5.55 -12.90
CA ASN A 322 2.48 -5.56 -13.54
C ASN A 322 2.00 -6.97 -13.95
N ILE A 323 2.93 -7.91 -14.19
CA ILE A 323 2.63 -9.31 -14.51
C ILE A 323 2.03 -10.09 -13.34
N GLY A 324 2.27 -9.67 -12.09
CA GLY A 324 1.66 -10.26 -10.90
C GLY A 324 0.37 -9.57 -10.47
N VAL A 325 0.05 -8.39 -11.00
CA VAL A 325 -1.16 -7.61 -10.64
C VAL A 325 -2.36 -8.11 -11.46
N THR A 326 -3.53 -8.22 -10.83
CA THR A 326 -4.79 -8.63 -11.49
C THR A 326 -5.22 -7.66 -12.61
N GLN A 327 -5.83 -8.20 -13.66
CA GLN A 327 -6.41 -7.41 -14.75
C GLN A 327 -7.52 -6.46 -14.29
N ALA A 328 -8.21 -6.77 -13.19
CA ALA A 328 -9.26 -5.92 -12.64
C ALA A 328 -8.74 -4.55 -12.17
N LEU A 329 -7.43 -4.44 -11.89
CA LEU A 329 -6.74 -3.23 -11.48
C LEU A 329 -5.73 -2.72 -12.53
N GLY A 330 -5.87 -3.17 -13.79
CA GLY A 330 -5.01 -2.75 -14.90
C GLY A 330 -3.73 -3.59 -15.08
N GLY A 331 -3.58 -4.65 -14.29
CA GLY A 331 -2.48 -5.60 -14.37
C GLY A 331 -2.54 -6.55 -15.56
N LEU A 332 -1.54 -7.44 -15.65
CA LEU A 332 -1.43 -8.49 -16.66
C LEU A 332 -1.55 -9.91 -16.10
N GLY A 333 -1.58 -10.06 -14.78
CA GLY A 333 -1.74 -11.34 -14.09
C GLY A 333 -3.08 -11.98 -14.41
N ALA A 334 -3.04 -13.17 -14.99
CA ALA A 334 -4.22 -13.98 -15.21
C ALA A 334 -4.82 -14.41 -13.85
N ARG A 335 -6.15 -14.53 -13.82
CA ARG A 335 -6.90 -15.03 -12.66
C ARG A 335 -8.01 -15.95 -13.12
N ASP A 336 -8.33 -16.91 -12.26
CA ASP A 336 -9.42 -17.83 -12.47
C ASP A 336 -10.75 -17.21 -12.00
N PRO A 337 -11.79 -17.20 -12.85
CA PRO A 337 -13.07 -16.56 -12.52
C PRO A 337 -13.72 -17.14 -11.27
N LEU A 338 -14.32 -16.27 -10.46
CA LEU A 338 -15.02 -16.68 -9.24
C LEU A 338 -16.53 -16.83 -9.43
N ALA A 339 -17.12 -17.73 -8.66
CA ALA A 339 -18.56 -17.81 -8.46
C ALA A 339 -19.01 -16.81 -7.37
N TRP A 340 -19.30 -15.58 -7.77
CA TRP A 340 -19.75 -14.51 -6.86
C TRP A 340 -21.16 -14.72 -6.26
N THR A 341 -21.78 -15.90 -6.41
CA THR A 341 -23.18 -16.14 -6.01
C THR A 341 -23.42 -16.16 -4.50
N SER A 342 -22.38 -16.41 -3.71
CA SER A 342 -22.41 -16.35 -2.24
C SER A 342 -21.57 -15.20 -1.68
N ALA A 343 -21.02 -14.38 -2.58
CA ALA A 343 -20.20 -13.25 -2.22
C ALA A 343 -21.06 -12.17 -1.60
N ASN A 344 -20.66 -11.76 -0.41
CA ASN A 344 -21.50 -10.96 0.45
C ASN A 344 -20.69 -10.00 1.33
N TRP A 345 -19.36 -9.99 1.23
CA TRP A 345 -18.54 -8.98 1.88
C TRP A 345 -18.35 -7.77 0.97
N PRO A 346 -18.49 -6.53 1.51
CA PRO A 346 -18.11 -5.34 0.78
C PRO A 346 -16.59 -5.19 0.75
N ASN A 347 -16.06 -4.52 -0.27
CA ASN A 347 -14.62 -4.30 -0.44
C ASN A 347 -14.28 -2.85 -0.69
N LEU A 348 -13.15 -2.46 -0.13
CA LEU A 348 -12.50 -1.18 -0.35
C LEU A 348 -11.01 -1.47 -0.57
N LEU A 349 -10.51 -1.15 -1.75
CA LEU A 349 -9.12 -1.40 -2.15
C LEU A 349 -8.45 -0.10 -2.57
N ASP A 350 -7.13 -0.02 -2.42
CA ASP A 350 -6.29 1.10 -2.89
C ASP A 350 -6.81 2.47 -2.40
N PHE A 351 -7.12 2.55 -1.10
CA PHE A 351 -7.53 3.82 -0.49
C PHE A 351 -6.33 4.75 -0.37
N GLY A 352 -6.44 5.94 -0.94
CA GLY A 352 -5.36 6.90 -0.90
C GLY A 352 -5.83 8.33 -1.09
N ILE A 353 -4.93 9.26 -0.76
CA ILE A 353 -5.11 10.68 -0.99
C ILE A 353 -4.77 10.96 -2.46
N SER A 354 -5.69 11.55 -3.21
CA SER A 354 -5.53 11.74 -4.67
C SER A 354 -4.71 12.99 -5.03
N THR A 355 -4.01 13.58 -4.07
CA THR A 355 -3.15 14.75 -4.24
C THR A 355 -1.77 14.48 -3.64
N PRO A 356 -0.69 15.02 -4.23
CA PRO A 356 0.66 14.90 -3.65
C PRO A 356 0.86 15.65 -2.33
N ASP A 357 -0.03 16.56 -1.97
CA ASP A 357 0.08 17.40 -0.76
C ASP A 357 -0.73 16.78 0.40
N PRO A 358 -0.08 16.32 1.49
CA PRO A 358 -0.75 15.75 2.65
C PRO A 358 -1.20 16.81 3.67
N ASP A 359 -0.90 18.10 3.46
CA ASP A 359 -1.24 19.17 4.40
C ASP A 359 -2.53 19.88 3.98
N PHE A 360 -3.48 20.00 4.90
CA PHE A 360 -4.80 20.58 4.64
C PHE A 360 -5.19 21.57 5.74
N ASP A 361 -5.76 22.70 5.35
CA ASP A 361 -6.37 23.62 6.30
C ASP A 361 -7.72 23.09 6.79
N ILE A 362 -7.98 23.21 8.10
CA ILE A 362 -9.29 22.82 8.68
C ILE A 362 -10.41 23.61 8.01
N GLY A 363 -11.37 22.87 7.43
CA GLY A 363 -12.46 23.39 6.62
C GLY A 363 -12.32 23.09 5.13
N GLU A 364 -11.12 22.75 4.66
CA GLU A 364 -10.89 22.20 3.33
C GLU A 364 -11.32 20.72 3.28
N SER A 365 -11.37 20.14 2.08
CA SER A 365 -11.65 18.72 1.90
C SER A 365 -10.44 17.99 1.36
N ILE A 366 -10.19 16.80 1.88
CA ILE A 366 -9.13 15.90 1.43
C ILE A 366 -9.66 15.10 0.23
N PRO A 367 -9.10 15.25 -0.98
CA PRO A 367 -9.51 14.44 -2.11
C PRO A 367 -8.95 13.03 -1.94
N VAL A 368 -9.82 12.02 -2.07
CA VAL A 368 -9.48 10.61 -1.91
C VAL A 368 -9.98 9.77 -3.08
N SER A 369 -9.28 8.67 -3.33
CA SER A 369 -9.64 7.66 -4.32
C SER A 369 -9.55 6.26 -3.72
N PHE A 370 -10.38 5.36 -4.24
CA PHE A 370 -10.36 3.93 -3.91
C PHE A 370 -11.12 3.12 -4.97
N PHE A 371 -10.94 1.81 -4.97
CA PHE A 371 -11.83 0.87 -5.63
C PHE A 371 -12.84 0.28 -4.66
N PHE A 372 -14.07 0.11 -5.14
CA PHE A 372 -15.18 -0.45 -4.37
C PHE A 372 -15.84 -1.61 -5.12
N GLN A 373 -16.26 -2.64 -4.38
CA GLN A 373 -17.12 -3.71 -4.88
C GLN A 373 -17.98 -4.26 -3.74
N ASP A 374 -19.28 -4.43 -4.00
CA ASP A 374 -20.23 -5.16 -3.17
C ASP A 374 -21.20 -5.88 -4.11
N THR A 375 -21.28 -7.21 -3.98
CA THR A 375 -21.99 -8.08 -4.90
C THR A 375 -23.42 -8.39 -4.49
N ASP A 376 -23.82 -8.14 -3.22
CA ASP A 376 -25.13 -8.55 -2.71
C ASP A 376 -25.97 -7.39 -2.16
N SER A 377 -25.39 -6.23 -1.85
CA SER A 377 -26.14 -5.13 -1.25
C SER A 377 -25.59 -3.73 -1.55
N ASP A 378 -26.38 -2.70 -1.22
CA ASP A 378 -25.87 -1.34 -1.17
C ASP A 378 -25.01 -1.15 0.10
N SER A 379 -23.91 -0.42 -0.03
CA SER A 379 -22.95 -0.18 1.05
C SER A 379 -22.77 1.30 1.35
N ASN A 380 -22.35 1.60 2.57
CA ASN A 380 -21.99 2.94 3.01
C ASN A 380 -20.49 3.02 3.24
N VAL A 381 -19.85 4.05 2.70
CA VAL A 381 -18.43 4.34 2.97
C VAL A 381 -18.34 5.51 3.94
N GLU A 382 -17.62 5.30 5.03
CA GLU A 382 -17.39 6.28 6.09
C GLU A 382 -15.91 6.58 6.19
N PHE A 383 -15.58 7.83 6.45
CA PHE A 383 -14.20 8.30 6.50
C PHE A 383 -13.87 8.80 7.90
N TYR A 384 -12.67 8.49 8.36
CA TYR A 384 -12.20 8.77 9.71
C TYR A 384 -10.80 9.39 9.67
N ILE A 385 -10.54 10.27 10.63
CA ILE A 385 -9.19 10.65 11.01
C ILE A 385 -8.84 9.92 12.31
N ASP A 386 -7.65 9.34 12.34
CA ASP A 386 -7.19 8.44 13.38
C ASP A 386 -5.82 8.90 13.89
N VAL A 387 -5.56 8.69 15.18
CA VAL A 387 -4.27 9.00 15.80
C VAL A 387 -3.29 7.83 15.71
N ASP A 388 -3.79 6.63 15.42
CA ASP A 388 -3.00 5.44 15.11
C ASP A 388 -3.58 4.75 13.85
N GLN A 389 -3.17 3.50 13.60
CA GLN A 389 -3.57 2.76 12.41
C GLN A 389 -4.38 1.52 12.77
N ASN A 390 -5.04 1.52 13.93
CA ASN A 390 -5.86 0.40 14.38
C ASN A 390 -7.37 0.73 14.35
N PRO A 391 -8.12 0.21 13.36
CA PRO A 391 -9.55 0.50 13.22
C PRO A 391 -10.43 -0.21 14.25
N HIS A 392 -9.85 -0.99 15.15
CA HIS A 392 -10.56 -1.86 16.10
C HIS A 392 -10.49 -1.39 17.56
N ASN A 393 -9.75 -0.32 17.85
CA ASN A 393 -9.55 0.17 19.22
C ASN A 393 -10.57 1.26 19.65
N GLY A 394 -11.34 1.81 18.70
CA GLY A 394 -12.43 2.76 18.97
C GLY A 394 -11.97 4.19 19.29
N ASN A 395 -10.75 4.59 18.93
CA ASN A 395 -10.23 5.94 19.16
C ASN A 395 -10.37 6.87 17.94
N GLU A 396 -10.89 6.36 16.81
CA GLU A 396 -11.02 7.08 15.56
C GLU A 396 -12.10 8.18 15.63
N THR A 397 -11.90 9.26 14.88
CA THR A 397 -12.88 10.36 14.79
C THR A 397 -13.48 10.42 13.39
N ARG A 398 -14.80 10.26 13.30
CA ARG A 398 -15.54 10.29 12.03
C ARG A 398 -15.42 11.67 11.37
N ALA A 399 -14.80 11.71 10.20
CA ALA A 399 -14.65 12.91 9.38
C ALA A 399 -15.86 13.11 8.46
N GLY A 400 -16.36 12.03 7.84
CA GLY A 400 -17.48 12.13 6.90
C GLY A 400 -18.07 10.77 6.50
N SER A 401 -19.05 10.79 5.60
CA SER A 401 -19.62 9.57 5.02
C SER A 401 -20.31 9.83 3.69
N SER A 402 -20.38 8.80 2.86
CA SER A 402 -21.05 8.80 1.57
C SER A 402 -21.70 7.43 1.32
N SER A 403 -22.95 7.45 0.90
CA SER A 403 -23.62 6.23 0.42
C SER A 403 -23.10 5.87 -0.97
N VAL A 404 -22.61 4.64 -1.16
CA VAL A 404 -22.20 4.14 -2.47
C VAL A 404 -23.29 3.19 -2.97
N LEU A 405 -24.17 3.69 -3.83
CA LEU A 405 -25.34 2.98 -4.36
C LEU A 405 -25.00 2.04 -5.53
N MET A 406 -23.88 1.32 -5.44
CA MET A 406 -23.41 0.42 -6.50
C MET A 406 -23.43 -1.05 -6.09
N GLY A 407 -24.39 -1.45 -5.24
CA GLY A 407 -24.59 -2.85 -4.89
C GLY A 407 -24.97 -3.72 -6.07
N GLY A 408 -24.51 -4.97 -6.08
CA GLY A 408 -24.90 -5.98 -7.06
C GLY A 408 -24.02 -6.06 -8.31
N THR A 409 -22.81 -5.50 -8.27
CA THR A 409 -21.82 -5.62 -9.36
C THR A 409 -20.65 -6.51 -8.94
N THR A 410 -20.21 -7.39 -9.85
CA THR A 410 -18.99 -8.18 -9.67
C THR A 410 -17.74 -7.43 -10.15
N ALA A 411 -17.87 -6.24 -10.70
CA ALA A 411 -16.73 -5.43 -11.14
C ALA A 411 -16.31 -4.41 -10.06
N LEU A 412 -14.99 -4.26 -9.87
CA LEU A 412 -14.43 -3.15 -9.10
C LEU A 412 -14.76 -1.82 -9.78
N THR A 413 -15.19 -0.85 -9.00
CA THR A 413 -15.47 0.51 -9.48
C THR A 413 -14.53 1.49 -8.80
N SER A 414 -13.82 2.29 -9.59
CA SER A 414 -13.03 3.40 -9.07
C SER A 414 -13.94 4.54 -8.62
N VAL A 415 -13.69 5.05 -7.42
CA VAL A 415 -14.47 6.08 -6.76
C VAL A 415 -13.52 7.21 -6.35
N ASN A 416 -13.96 8.45 -6.57
CA ASN A 416 -13.28 9.64 -6.11
C ASN A 416 -14.22 10.43 -5.20
N MET A 417 -13.75 10.85 -4.04
CA MET A 417 -14.54 11.59 -3.05
C MET A 417 -13.71 12.69 -2.39
N ASN A 418 -14.41 13.54 -1.63
CA ASN A 418 -13.82 14.60 -0.82
C ASN A 418 -14.20 14.36 0.64
N VAL A 419 -13.22 14.13 1.50
CA VAL A 419 -13.42 13.95 2.94
C VAL A 419 -13.41 15.32 3.61
N PRO A 420 -14.49 15.74 4.29
CA PRO A 420 -14.52 17.04 4.94
C PRO A 420 -13.66 17.03 6.22
N THR A 421 -12.93 18.13 6.45
CA THR A 421 -12.12 18.32 7.68
C THR A 421 -12.77 19.28 8.67
N ALA A 422 -13.96 19.80 8.35
CA ALA A 422 -14.66 20.76 9.19
C ALA A 422 -15.00 20.15 10.57
N GLY A 423 -14.45 20.76 11.63
CA GLY A 423 -14.60 20.25 13.00
C GLY A 423 -13.46 19.36 13.49
N GLY A 424 -12.48 19.05 12.63
CA GLY A 424 -11.20 18.46 13.03
C GLY A 424 -10.39 19.41 13.92
N SER A 425 -9.44 18.84 14.67
CA SER A 425 -8.45 19.61 15.43
C SER A 425 -7.12 19.64 14.67
N PRO A 426 -6.24 20.63 14.91
CA PRO A 426 -4.92 20.62 14.31
C PRO A 426 -4.09 19.42 14.80
N GLY A 427 -3.37 18.78 13.89
CA GLY A 427 -2.56 17.60 14.21
C GLY A 427 -2.23 16.76 12.98
N SER A 428 -1.40 15.74 13.17
CA SER A 428 -1.15 14.71 12.16
C SER A 428 -2.04 13.50 12.45
N TYR A 429 -2.71 13.00 11.44
CA TYR A 429 -3.68 11.90 11.54
C TYR A 429 -3.47 10.90 10.41
N TYR A 430 -3.85 9.66 10.65
CA TYR A 430 -4.04 8.69 9.60
C TYR A 430 -5.47 8.79 9.08
N LEU A 431 -5.61 8.80 7.77
CA LEU A 431 -6.93 8.82 7.13
C LEU A 431 -7.36 7.38 6.87
N SER A 432 -8.56 7.00 7.30
CA SER A 432 -9.11 5.68 7.02
C SER A 432 -10.50 5.75 6.43
N ALA A 433 -10.87 4.68 5.74
CA ALA A 433 -12.20 4.46 5.21
C ALA A 433 -12.74 3.11 5.69
N ARG A 434 -13.99 3.13 6.16
CA ARG A 434 -14.78 1.94 6.47
C ARG A 434 -15.86 1.79 5.43
N VAL A 435 -15.96 0.64 4.79
CA VAL A 435 -17.16 0.22 4.06
C VAL A 435 -17.98 -0.70 4.95
N ILE A 436 -19.29 -0.46 5.04
CA ILE A 436 -20.22 -1.32 5.78
C ILE A 436 -21.48 -1.58 4.95
N ASP A 437 -21.88 -2.84 4.90
CA ASP A 437 -23.03 -3.30 4.12
C ASP A 437 -24.31 -3.44 4.95
N ALA A 438 -25.41 -3.84 4.32
CA ALA A 438 -26.68 -4.05 5.00
C ALA A 438 -26.67 -5.25 5.98
N GLY A 439 -25.73 -6.17 5.84
CA GLY A 439 -25.51 -7.32 6.73
C GLY A 439 -24.69 -6.99 7.98
N GLY A 440 -24.13 -5.78 8.06
CA GLY A 440 -23.22 -5.36 9.13
C GLY A 440 -21.80 -5.90 8.97
N ARG A 441 -21.44 -6.43 7.80
CA ARG A 441 -20.07 -6.77 7.44
C ARG A 441 -19.35 -5.50 7.04
N GLU A 442 -18.12 -5.38 7.47
CA GLU A 442 -17.33 -4.18 7.23
C GLU A 442 -15.91 -4.52 6.78
N ARG A 443 -15.32 -3.62 5.99
CA ARG A 443 -13.89 -3.64 5.69
C ARG A 443 -13.31 -2.25 5.87
N TRP A 444 -12.03 -2.21 6.20
CA TRP A 444 -11.27 -1.01 6.49
C TRP A 444 -10.07 -0.91 5.55
N ALA A 445 -9.72 0.30 5.20
CA ALA A 445 -8.45 0.62 4.58
C ALA A 445 -7.93 1.96 5.10
N TYR A 446 -6.62 2.06 5.26
CA TYR A 446 -5.94 3.31 5.58
C TYR A 446 -5.25 3.86 4.35
N ALA A 447 -5.22 5.19 4.26
CA ALA A 447 -4.36 5.87 3.31
C ALA A 447 -2.90 5.66 3.72
N ARG A 448 -2.03 5.60 2.72
CA ARG A 448 -0.60 5.43 2.90
C ARG A 448 0.02 6.58 3.69
N GLU A 449 -0.26 7.81 3.30
CA GLU A 449 0.29 8.99 3.93
C GLU A 449 -0.59 9.46 5.09
N ALA A 450 0.04 9.88 6.18
CA ALA A 450 -0.62 10.67 7.20
C ALA A 450 -0.99 12.05 6.62
N VAL A 451 -2.11 12.59 7.05
CA VAL A 451 -2.55 13.96 6.74
C VAL A 451 -2.21 14.89 7.89
N THR A 452 -1.76 16.11 7.60
CA THR A 452 -1.62 17.17 8.59
C THR A 452 -2.78 18.13 8.47
N LEU A 453 -3.56 18.28 9.53
CA LEU A 453 -4.57 19.33 9.62
C LEU A 453 -3.98 20.57 10.29
N THR A 454 -3.98 21.69 9.60
CA THR A 454 -3.56 22.98 10.13
C THR A 454 -4.77 23.85 10.43
N GLN A 455 -4.72 24.59 11.55
CA GLN A 455 -5.69 25.65 11.76
C GLN A 455 -5.42 26.74 10.73
N ALA A 456 -6.34 26.93 9.78
CA ALA A 456 -6.32 28.12 8.95
C ALA A 456 -6.29 29.34 9.87
N ILE A 457 -5.21 30.13 9.81
CA ILE A 457 -5.12 31.40 10.54
C ILE A 457 -6.01 32.38 9.78
N LEU A 458 -7.31 32.37 10.11
CA LEU A 458 -8.23 33.42 9.72
C LEU A 458 -7.99 34.64 10.61
N ALA A 459 -6.88 35.34 10.38
CA ALA A 459 -6.66 36.62 11.01
C ALA A 459 -7.54 37.68 10.32
N ALA A 460 -8.45 38.27 11.08
CA ALA A 460 -9.25 39.37 10.57
C ALA A 460 -8.40 40.64 10.58
N VAL A 461 -8.36 41.33 9.44
CA VAL A 461 -7.85 42.71 9.41
C VAL A 461 -8.80 43.56 10.25
N THR A 462 -8.32 43.98 11.43
CA THR A 462 -9.07 44.86 12.34
C THR A 462 -8.91 46.33 11.97
N ASN A 463 -7.79 46.67 11.33
CA ASN A 463 -7.51 48.01 10.86
C ASN A 463 -6.57 47.98 9.65
N ALA A 464 -6.75 48.93 8.74
CA ALA A 464 -5.80 49.21 7.68
C ALA A 464 -5.49 50.69 7.73
N SER A 465 -4.20 51.03 7.76
CA SER A 465 -3.73 52.40 7.79
C SER A 465 -2.71 52.66 6.71
N VAL A 466 -2.78 53.85 6.14
CA VAL A 466 -1.86 54.35 5.13
C VAL A 466 -1.11 55.50 5.77
N ASN A 467 0.20 55.37 5.95
CA ASN A 467 1.03 56.42 6.51
C ASN A 467 1.82 57.14 5.41
N GLY A 468 1.58 58.45 5.34
CA GLY A 468 2.36 59.41 4.59
C GLY A 468 2.33 60.73 5.36
N THR A 469 3.48 61.34 5.62
CA THR A 469 3.54 62.65 6.28
C THR A 469 2.94 63.67 5.33
N GLY A 470 1.67 64.00 5.53
CA GLY A 470 0.93 64.95 4.69
C GLY A 470 1.65 66.29 4.59
N ASN A 471 2.39 66.47 3.50
CA ASN A 471 2.61 67.77 2.90
C ASN A 471 1.52 67.94 1.84
N PRO A 472 0.66 68.97 1.90
CA PRO A 472 -0.40 69.19 0.91
C PRO A 472 0.10 69.36 -0.54
N ASN A 473 1.42 69.46 -0.75
CA ASN A 473 2.03 69.56 -2.07
C ASN A 473 2.80 68.31 -2.53
N HIS A 474 2.97 67.27 -1.69
CA HIS A 474 3.72 66.06 -2.05
C HIS A 474 3.04 64.83 -1.47
N SER A 475 2.38 64.08 -2.34
CA SER A 475 1.90 62.71 -2.17
C SER A 475 3.07 61.77 -1.86
N GLY A 476 2.91 60.91 -0.86
CA GLY A 476 3.97 60.00 -0.41
C GLY A 476 3.42 58.96 0.55
N ILE A 477 2.72 57.96 0.02
CA ILE A 477 2.47 56.74 0.80
C ILE A 477 3.82 56.08 1.00
N ARG A 478 4.26 56.01 2.26
CA ARG A 478 5.49 55.32 2.65
C ARG A 478 5.21 53.92 3.15
N GLU A 479 4.13 53.80 3.89
CA GLU A 479 3.81 52.59 4.63
C GLU A 479 2.33 52.26 4.47
N LEU A 480 2.06 51.00 4.16
CA LEU A 480 0.75 50.40 4.28
C LEU A 480 0.80 49.42 5.45
N THR A 481 0.08 49.71 6.53
CA THR A 481 0.08 48.88 7.74
C THR A 481 -1.29 48.25 7.92
N PHE A 482 -1.32 46.92 8.01
CA PHE A 482 -2.49 46.15 8.39
C PHE A 482 -2.32 45.66 9.81
N THR A 483 -3.35 45.87 10.61
CA THR A 483 -3.45 45.30 11.96
C THR A 483 -4.43 44.15 11.94
N PHE A 484 -4.02 43.05 12.55
CA PHE A 484 -4.77 41.82 12.65
C PHE A 484 -5.20 41.60 14.10
N ASP A 485 -6.28 40.86 14.30
CA ASP A 485 -6.75 40.46 15.63
C ASP A 485 -5.82 39.44 16.31
N GLN A 486 -4.92 38.82 15.56
CA GLN A 486 -3.91 37.89 16.04
C GLN A 486 -2.61 38.01 15.23
N PRO A 487 -1.45 37.55 15.76
CA PRO A 487 -0.21 37.52 15.00
C PRO A 487 -0.34 36.74 13.70
N VAL A 488 0.21 37.26 12.61
CA VAL A 488 0.21 36.60 11.29
C VAL A 488 1.59 36.57 10.68
N THR A 489 1.93 35.43 10.09
CA THR A 489 3.06 35.30 9.18
C THR A 489 2.51 35.31 7.76
N LEU A 490 2.96 36.25 6.93
CA LEU A 490 2.51 36.36 5.55
C LEU A 490 3.55 35.74 4.63
N GLY A 491 3.12 34.79 3.79
CA GLY A 491 3.92 34.37 2.64
C GLY A 491 4.22 35.55 1.71
N SER A 492 5.16 35.36 0.78
CA SER A 492 5.43 36.39 -0.25
C SER A 492 4.10 36.85 -0.88
N PRO A 493 3.76 38.15 -0.83
CA PRO A 493 2.45 38.62 -1.25
C PRO A 493 2.21 38.25 -2.70
N MET A 494 1.25 37.35 -2.96
CA MET A 494 0.95 36.90 -4.33
C MET A 494 0.34 38.02 -5.18
N ALA A 495 -0.34 38.98 -4.56
CA ALA A 495 -0.77 40.23 -5.19
C ALA A 495 -1.14 41.29 -4.13
N LEU A 496 -0.34 42.35 -4.00
CA LEU A 496 -0.77 43.61 -3.40
C LEU A 496 -0.98 44.61 -4.55
N ASN A 497 -2.22 45.04 -4.76
CA ASN A 497 -2.56 45.96 -5.86
C ASN A 497 -2.96 47.30 -5.28
N LEU A 498 -2.14 48.33 -5.53
CA LEU A 498 -2.46 49.73 -5.26
C LEU A 498 -2.79 50.39 -6.59
N PHE A 499 -3.92 51.11 -6.69
CA PHE A 499 -4.30 51.79 -7.92
C PHE A 499 -4.23 53.30 -7.77
N ASN A 500 -3.68 53.98 -8.78
CA ASN A 500 -3.83 55.43 -8.89
C ASN A 500 -5.29 55.75 -9.25
N HIS A 501 -5.95 56.59 -8.45
CA HIS A 501 -7.38 56.88 -8.60
C HIS A 501 -7.70 57.63 -9.91
N ALA A 502 -6.83 58.50 -10.42
CA ALA A 502 -7.09 59.24 -11.65
C ALA A 502 -6.83 58.43 -12.93
N THR A 503 -5.86 57.52 -12.91
CA THR A 503 -5.42 56.77 -14.10
C THR A 503 -5.91 55.32 -14.12
N GLY A 504 -6.32 54.76 -12.98
CA GLY A 504 -6.68 53.36 -12.83
C GLY A 504 -5.50 52.39 -13.02
N MET A 505 -4.27 52.90 -13.13
CA MET A 505 -3.08 52.08 -13.36
C MET A 505 -2.58 51.48 -12.04
N PRO A 506 -2.11 50.23 -12.04
CA PRO A 506 -1.49 49.61 -10.87
C PRO A 506 -0.15 50.28 -10.56
N VAL A 507 0.14 50.46 -9.27
CA VAL A 507 1.44 50.86 -8.74
C VAL A 507 2.32 49.61 -8.67
N ASP A 508 3.53 49.70 -9.19
CA ASP A 508 4.52 48.62 -9.09
C ASP A 508 5.04 48.53 -7.65
N LEU A 509 4.74 47.42 -6.96
CA LEU A 509 5.16 47.16 -5.58
C LEU A 509 6.28 46.12 -5.49
N THR A 510 6.94 45.80 -6.61
CA THR A 510 8.01 44.78 -6.66
C THR A 510 9.18 45.05 -5.71
N ASN A 511 9.37 46.30 -5.28
CA ASN A 511 10.42 46.69 -4.33
C ASN A 511 9.91 46.89 -2.89
N ALA A 512 8.64 46.60 -2.57
CA ALA A 512 8.12 46.78 -1.23
C ALA A 512 8.75 45.79 -0.23
N VAL A 513 9.09 46.27 0.97
CA VAL A 513 9.66 45.44 2.04
C VAL A 513 8.60 45.17 3.10
N LEU A 514 8.40 43.89 3.43
CA LEU A 514 7.54 43.47 4.52
C LEU A 514 8.25 43.64 5.87
N MET A 515 7.63 44.35 6.80
CA MET A 515 8.09 44.50 8.19
C MET A 515 7.02 44.02 9.16
N GLY A 516 7.46 43.51 10.32
CA GLY A 516 6.54 43.07 11.37
C GLY A 516 5.86 41.73 11.08
N ASP A 517 6.44 40.92 10.19
CA ASP A 517 5.99 39.56 9.92
C ASP A 517 6.03 38.69 11.20
N GLY A 518 5.01 37.87 11.41
CA GLY A 518 4.80 37.11 12.65
C GLY A 518 4.23 37.95 13.81
N THR A 519 3.71 39.16 13.57
CA THR A 519 3.09 40.02 14.59
C THR A 519 1.65 40.42 14.22
N THR A 520 0.94 41.09 15.13
CA THR A 520 -0.42 41.62 14.86
C THR A 520 -0.42 42.86 13.97
N SER A 521 0.75 43.39 13.60
CA SER A 521 0.85 44.61 12.80
C SER A 521 1.92 44.43 11.73
N VAL A 522 1.48 44.23 10.49
CA VAL A 522 2.36 44.01 9.35
C VAL A 522 2.38 45.26 8.47
N THR A 523 3.57 45.73 8.13
CA THR A 523 3.78 46.98 7.39
C THR A 523 4.54 46.71 6.10
N TRP A 524 3.99 47.13 4.96
CA TRP A 524 4.72 47.22 3.70
C TRP A 524 5.31 48.61 3.58
N VAL A 525 6.64 48.69 3.54
CA VAL A 525 7.36 49.93 3.20
C VAL A 525 7.47 49.99 1.68
N LEU A 526 6.91 51.03 1.08
CA LEU A 526 6.91 51.24 -0.37
C LEU A 526 8.18 51.99 -0.79
N HIS A 527 8.82 51.52 -1.87
CA HIS A 527 10.02 52.13 -2.43
C HIS A 527 9.78 52.52 -3.89
N ASP A 528 10.08 53.77 -4.27
CA ASP A 528 9.98 54.22 -5.67
C ASP A 528 11.28 53.90 -6.42
N GLY A 529 11.28 52.75 -7.10
CA GLY A 529 12.29 52.34 -8.05
C GLY A 529 13.68 51.97 -7.49
N PRO A 530 14.65 51.65 -8.38
CA PRO A 530 15.95 51.05 -8.03
C PRO A 530 16.96 51.97 -7.29
N GLY A 531 16.51 53.02 -6.62
CA GLY A 531 17.38 54.08 -6.05
C GLY A 531 17.10 54.45 -4.59
N GLY A 532 16.10 53.85 -3.93
CA GLY A 532 15.89 54.02 -2.49
C GLY A 532 15.27 55.35 -2.04
N MET A 533 14.58 56.09 -2.93
CA MET A 533 13.69 57.17 -2.44
C MET A 533 12.41 56.53 -1.87
N THR A 534 12.07 56.86 -0.63
CA THR A 534 11.06 56.17 0.20
C THR A 534 9.60 56.50 -0.13
N ASP A 535 9.35 57.31 -1.16
CA ASP A 535 8.05 57.94 -1.35
C ASP A 535 7.54 57.64 -2.76
N VAL A 536 6.40 56.95 -2.87
CA VAL A 536 5.67 56.85 -4.15
C VAL A 536 5.00 58.20 -4.39
N VAL A 537 5.55 58.98 -5.33
CA VAL A 537 5.08 60.33 -5.66
C VAL A 537 4.19 60.29 -6.90
N LEU A 538 2.93 60.69 -6.76
CA LEU A 538 1.99 60.81 -7.89
C LEU A 538 1.42 62.22 -7.98
N THR A 539 1.24 62.71 -9.20
CA THR A 539 0.89 64.10 -9.52
C THR A 539 -0.45 64.57 -8.95
N ASP A 540 -1.33 63.67 -8.52
CA ASP A 540 -2.70 63.93 -8.07
C ASP A 540 -3.02 63.48 -6.62
N GLY A 541 -2.15 62.66 -6.02
CA GLY A 541 -2.15 62.33 -4.59
C GLY A 541 -3.33 61.53 -4.04
N ARG A 542 -4.02 60.72 -4.86
CA ARG A 542 -5.13 59.84 -4.42
C ARG A 542 -4.94 58.39 -4.88
N TYR A 543 -5.16 57.44 -3.97
CA TYR A 543 -5.05 56.00 -4.20
C TYR A 543 -6.37 55.29 -3.83
N THR A 544 -6.65 54.14 -4.45
CA THR A 544 -7.70 53.19 -4.03
C THR A 544 -7.11 51.81 -3.84
#